data_AF-A0A315EEK8-F1
#
_entry.id   AF-A0A315EEK8-F1
#
_cell.length_a   1.000
_cell.length_b   1.000
_cell.length_c   1.000
_cell.angle_alpha   90.00
_cell.angle_beta   90.00
_cell.angle_gamma   90.00
#
_symmetry.space_group_name_H-M   'P 1'
#
loop_
_entity.id
_entity.type
_entity.pdbx_description
1 polymer ?
#
loop_
_entity_poly.entity_id
_entity_poly.type
_entity_poly.pdbx_seq_one_letter_code
_entity_poly.pdbx_strand_id
1 'polypeptide(L)'
;MTLRPNIRLASMFAMLAFSVSAMSQGMPTSVFTEALTKGQASVELPNDQQFAPLVQAIRGRTGSNGQIMVFAKLITRFKEQPTCGRVAFLVSQPSAHIAWDDLGGQLNICQDGLPPKKMCKSHPGHLYPVGASCPDGTPAQDTAEVEAAIENALATGGLSNEQVKAKAAKASQKPTGEGGK
;
A
#
# COMPACT_ATOMS: atom_id res chain seq x y z
N MET A 1 30.06 33.57 -72.11
CA MET A 1 31.03 34.02 -71.09
C MET A 1 30.23 34.75 -70.02
N THR A 2 29.92 34.06 -68.91
CA THR A 2 30.57 34.21 -67.57
C THR A 2 30.23 35.55 -66.91
N LEU A 3 29.71 35.65 -65.68
CA LEU A 3 30.01 34.90 -64.46
C LEU A 3 28.91 35.13 -63.38
N ARG A 4 28.68 34.15 -62.52
CA ARG A 4 27.82 34.20 -61.30
C ARG A 4 28.50 34.92 -60.13
N PRO A 5 27.71 35.35 -59.13
CA PRO A 5 27.99 34.98 -57.72
C PRO A 5 26.72 34.42 -57.03
N ASN A 6 26.73 33.20 -56.48
CA ASN A 6 27.14 32.76 -55.11
C ASN A 6 26.05 33.05 -54.05
N ILE A 7 25.28 32.04 -53.59
CA ILE A 7 25.60 31.10 -52.48
C ILE A 7 25.82 31.89 -51.18
N ARG A 8 25.15 31.69 -50.03
CA ARG A 8 24.20 30.73 -49.48
C ARG A 8 23.64 31.39 -48.20
N LEU A 9 22.33 31.39 -47.96
CA LEU A 9 21.79 31.63 -46.62
C LEU A 9 21.46 30.26 -46.00
N ALA A 10 22.41 29.74 -45.22
CA ALA A 10 22.15 28.63 -44.31
C ALA A 10 21.38 29.19 -43.10
N SER A 11 20.05 29.05 -43.10
CA SER A 11 19.27 29.30 -41.89
C SER A 11 19.54 28.18 -40.88
N MET A 12 20.28 28.55 -39.84
CA MET A 12 20.36 27.82 -38.58
C MET A 12 18.95 27.66 -37.99
N PHE A 13 18.37 26.48 -38.13
CA PHE A 13 17.31 26.03 -37.22
C PHE A 13 18.00 25.22 -36.12
N ALA A 14 18.48 25.93 -35.10
CA ALA A 14 18.87 25.31 -33.84
C ALA A 14 17.59 24.82 -33.16
N MET A 15 17.23 23.55 -33.37
CA MET A 15 16.23 22.88 -32.55
C MET A 15 16.76 22.85 -31.12
N LEU A 16 16.27 23.76 -30.28
CA LEU A 16 16.32 23.62 -28.82
C LEU A 16 15.56 22.34 -28.47
N ALA A 17 16.31 21.24 -28.34
CA ALA A 17 15.84 20.05 -27.67
C ALA A 17 15.64 20.40 -26.20
N PHE A 18 14.41 20.79 -25.85
CA PHE A 18 13.96 20.74 -24.47
C PHE A 18 13.90 19.27 -24.08
N SER A 19 15.02 18.76 -23.55
CA SER A 19 15.03 17.54 -22.75
C SER A 19 14.19 17.83 -21.50
N VAL A 20 12.88 17.62 -21.61
CA VAL A 20 12.02 17.48 -20.44
C VAL A 20 12.42 16.14 -19.82
N SER A 21 13.46 16.17 -18.99
CA SER A 21 13.69 15.12 -18.01
C SER A 21 12.51 15.18 -17.06
N ALA A 22 11.42 14.50 -17.43
CA ALA A 22 10.40 14.11 -16.48
C ALA A 22 11.09 13.18 -15.48
N MET A 23 11.67 13.79 -14.45
CA MET A 23 12.01 13.11 -13.22
C MET A 23 10.67 12.60 -12.68
N SER A 24 10.32 11.37 -13.07
CA SER A 24 9.38 10.56 -12.33
C SER A 24 10.02 10.40 -10.96
N GLN A 25 9.69 11.33 -10.05
CA GLN A 25 10.00 11.20 -8.65
C GLN A 25 9.25 9.95 -8.22
N GLY A 26 9.95 8.80 -8.21
CA GLY A 26 9.41 7.53 -7.78
C GLY A 26 8.72 7.79 -6.45
N MET A 27 7.41 7.54 -6.42
CA MET A 27 6.63 7.70 -5.20
C MET A 27 7.34 6.94 -4.07
N PRO A 28 7.39 7.46 -2.83
CA PRO A 28 8.01 6.74 -1.72
C PRO A 28 7.42 5.33 -1.68
N THR A 29 8.23 4.31 -2.00
CA THR A 29 7.79 2.93 -2.03
C THR A 29 7.41 2.56 -0.60
N SER A 30 6.12 2.38 -0.32
CA SER A 30 5.70 1.82 0.97
C SER A 30 6.37 0.46 1.17
N VAL A 31 6.65 0.07 2.41
CA VAL A 31 7.18 -1.27 2.73
C VAL A 31 6.30 -2.38 2.14
N PHE A 32 5.00 -2.13 1.97
CA PHE A 32 4.05 -3.09 1.39
C PHE A 32 4.19 -3.22 -0.12
N THR A 33 4.34 -2.11 -0.86
CA THR A 33 4.57 -2.14 -2.31
C THR A 33 5.97 -2.66 -2.66
N GLU A 34 6.94 -2.43 -1.79
CA GLU A 34 8.26 -3.07 -1.90
C GLU A 34 8.18 -4.58 -1.65
N ALA A 35 7.49 -5.02 -0.59
CA ALA A 35 7.27 -6.45 -0.33
C ALA A 35 6.48 -7.13 -1.45
N LEU A 36 5.51 -6.44 -2.03
CA LEU A 36 4.81 -6.89 -3.22
C LEU A 36 5.80 -7.12 -4.36
N THR A 37 6.75 -6.22 -4.60
CA THR A 37 7.69 -6.33 -5.72
C THR A 37 8.79 -7.36 -5.47
N LYS A 38 9.40 -7.34 -4.29
CA LYS A 38 10.59 -8.14 -3.93
C LYS A 38 10.27 -9.44 -3.19
N GLY A 39 9.01 -9.69 -2.86
CA GLY A 39 8.56 -10.84 -2.07
C GLY A 39 8.58 -10.59 -0.56
N GLN A 40 9.45 -9.69 -0.08
CA GLN A 40 9.52 -9.24 1.31
C GLN A 40 10.18 -7.87 1.40
N ALA A 41 9.88 -7.13 2.47
CA ALA A 41 10.55 -5.89 2.82
C ALA A 41 10.44 -5.64 4.32
N SER A 42 11.31 -4.78 4.85
CA SER A 42 11.25 -4.34 6.24
C SER A 42 11.70 -2.90 6.36
N VAL A 43 11.06 -2.14 7.23
CA VAL A 43 11.42 -0.74 7.51
C VAL A 43 11.33 -0.48 9.00
N GLU A 44 12.16 0.44 9.51
CA GLU A 44 11.98 0.97 10.86
C GLU A 44 10.68 1.79 10.91
N LEU A 45 9.85 1.55 11.93
CA LEU A 45 8.68 2.36 12.21
C LEU A 45 9.17 3.77 12.58
N PRO A 46 8.85 4.81 11.80
CA PRO A 46 9.36 6.14 12.06
C PRO A 46 8.87 6.64 13.42
N ASN A 47 9.71 7.38 14.12
CA ASN A 47 9.35 8.02 15.39
C ASN A 47 9.00 9.50 15.16
N ASP A 48 8.12 9.75 14.20
CA ASP A 48 7.56 11.07 13.91
C ASP A 48 6.25 11.31 14.68
N GLN A 49 5.63 12.48 14.50
CA GLN A 49 4.41 12.85 15.22
C GLN A 49 3.25 11.85 15.02
N GLN A 50 3.17 11.18 13.86
CA GLN A 50 2.10 10.25 13.55
C GLN A 50 2.25 8.93 14.31
N PHE A 51 3.48 8.44 14.45
CA PHE A 51 3.76 7.12 15.01
C PHE A 51 4.39 7.15 16.41
N ALA A 52 4.80 8.32 16.91
CA ALA A 52 5.39 8.49 18.24
C ALA A 52 4.55 7.87 19.37
N PRO A 53 3.21 8.00 19.43
CA PRO A 53 2.41 7.34 20.47
C PRO A 53 2.54 5.82 20.45
N LEU A 54 2.55 5.20 19.26
CA LEU A 54 2.73 3.76 19.10
C LEU A 54 4.14 3.33 19.49
N VAL A 55 5.16 4.06 19.04
CA VAL A 55 6.56 3.81 19.41
C VAL A 55 6.75 3.87 20.92
N GLN A 56 6.20 4.89 21.58
CA GLN A 56 6.28 5.03 23.04
C GLN A 56 5.53 3.91 23.77
N ALA A 57 4.34 3.51 23.30
CA ALA A 57 3.59 2.41 23.89
C ALA A 57 4.35 1.07 23.81
N ILE A 58 4.98 0.78 22.66
CA ILE A 58 5.78 -0.42 22.46
C ILE A 58 7.01 -0.41 23.36
N ARG A 59 7.79 0.69 23.36
CA ARG A 59 8.98 0.83 24.22
C ARG A 59 8.62 0.74 25.70
N GLY A 60 7.51 1.34 26.12
CA GLY A 60 7.01 1.24 27.49
C GLY A 60 6.63 -0.20 27.88
N ARG A 61 6.11 -1.00 26.95
CA ARG A 61 5.76 -2.40 27.19
C ARG A 61 6.99 -3.30 27.36
N THR A 62 8.09 -3.01 26.67
CA THR A 62 9.28 -3.88 26.65
C THR A 62 10.45 -3.38 27.49
N GLY A 63 10.47 -2.08 27.82
CA GLY A 63 11.64 -1.42 28.43
C GLY A 63 12.81 -1.22 27.47
N SER A 64 12.69 -1.62 26.20
CA SER A 64 13.74 -1.46 25.19
C SER A 64 13.54 -0.21 24.36
N ASN A 65 14.61 0.55 24.14
CA ASN A 65 14.64 1.70 23.23
C ASN A 65 15.07 1.34 21.80
N GLY A 66 15.39 0.07 21.53
CA GLY A 66 15.83 -0.37 20.22
C GLY A 66 14.76 -0.20 19.14
N GLN A 67 15.20 -0.34 17.88
CA GLN A 67 14.37 -0.14 16.69
C GLN A 67 13.12 -1.03 16.72
N ILE A 68 12.00 -0.42 16.36
CA ILE A 68 10.74 -1.11 16.10
C ILE A 68 10.62 -1.24 14.60
N MET A 69 10.44 -2.45 14.12
CA MET A 69 10.49 -2.79 12.71
C MET A 69 9.12 -3.23 12.23
N VAL A 70 8.73 -2.79 11.04
CA VAL A 70 7.60 -3.35 10.28
C VAL A 70 8.15 -4.31 9.26
N PHE A 71 7.79 -5.58 9.36
CA PHE A 71 8.13 -6.61 8.39
C PHE A 71 6.92 -6.87 7.50
N ALA A 72 7.11 -6.92 6.18
CA ALA A 72 6.07 -7.24 5.22
C ALA A 72 6.52 -8.35 4.27
N LYS A 73 5.60 -9.25 3.91
CA LYS A 73 5.84 -10.39 3.03
C LYS A 73 4.68 -10.60 2.06
N LEU A 74 5.01 -10.84 0.80
CA LEU A 74 4.05 -11.29 -0.20
C LEU A 74 3.56 -12.69 0.16
N ILE A 75 2.24 -12.83 0.29
CA ILE A 75 1.57 -14.12 0.50
C ILE A 75 1.15 -14.72 -0.83
N THR A 76 0.53 -13.91 -1.69
CA THR A 76 0.01 -14.39 -2.98
C THR A 76 -0.01 -13.27 -4.00
N ARG A 77 0.44 -13.59 -5.22
CA ARG A 77 0.28 -12.73 -6.40
C ARG A 77 -1.07 -13.02 -7.05
N PHE A 78 -1.78 -11.98 -7.43
CA PHE A 78 -3.02 -12.11 -8.18
C PHE A 78 -2.74 -12.37 -9.67
N LYS A 79 -3.50 -13.27 -10.29
CA LYS A 79 -3.35 -13.71 -11.67
C LYS A 79 -4.09 -12.77 -12.64
N GLU A 80 -5.30 -12.35 -12.29
CA GLU A 80 -6.09 -11.44 -13.14
C GLU A 80 -5.57 -10.00 -13.02
N GLN A 81 -4.94 -9.69 -11.87
CA GLN A 81 -4.33 -8.40 -11.58
C GLN A 81 -2.84 -8.56 -11.19
N PRO A 82 -1.93 -8.84 -12.15
CA PRO A 82 -0.54 -9.24 -11.86
C PRO A 82 0.32 -8.18 -11.20
N THR A 83 -0.09 -6.91 -11.24
CA THR A 83 0.56 -5.82 -10.49
C THR A 83 0.07 -5.75 -9.04
N CYS A 84 -0.80 -6.65 -8.61
CA CYS A 84 -1.43 -6.67 -7.30
C CYS A 84 -1.20 -8.00 -6.57
N GLY A 85 -1.42 -8.00 -5.25
CA GLY A 85 -1.30 -9.19 -4.43
C GLY A 85 -1.71 -8.99 -2.98
N ARG A 86 -1.66 -10.08 -2.22
CA ARG A 86 -1.87 -10.12 -0.76
C ARG A 86 -0.53 -9.99 -0.06
N VAL A 87 -0.38 -9.00 0.80
CA VAL A 87 0.80 -8.80 1.65
C VAL A 87 0.40 -8.98 3.11
N ALA A 88 1.16 -9.78 3.85
CA ALA A 88 1.08 -9.85 5.31
C ALA A 88 2.14 -8.94 5.92
N PHE A 89 1.88 -8.42 7.11
CA PHE A 89 2.87 -7.67 7.87
C PHE A 89 2.75 -7.93 9.37
N LEU A 90 3.84 -7.69 10.09
CA LEU A 90 3.88 -7.68 11.54
C LEU A 90 4.84 -6.61 12.05
N VAL A 91 4.67 -6.23 13.31
CA VAL A 91 5.59 -5.35 14.02
C VAL A 91 6.48 -6.21 14.91
N SER A 92 7.77 -5.89 14.98
CA SER A 92 8.68 -6.53 15.92
C SER A 92 9.67 -5.54 16.51
N GLN A 93 10.30 -5.93 17.62
CA GLN A 93 11.39 -5.20 18.25
C GLN A 93 12.54 -6.17 18.49
N PRO A 94 13.48 -6.31 17.53
CA PRO A 94 14.55 -7.32 17.60
C PRO A 94 15.39 -7.25 18.86
N SER A 95 15.66 -6.03 19.36
CA SER A 95 16.40 -5.79 20.61
C SER A 95 15.74 -6.35 21.86
N ALA A 96 14.42 -6.56 21.84
CA ALA A 96 13.66 -7.19 22.91
C ALA A 96 13.30 -8.65 22.60
N HIS A 97 13.73 -9.18 21.44
CA HIS A 97 13.39 -10.51 20.94
C HIS A 97 11.88 -10.79 20.85
N ILE A 98 11.07 -9.77 20.52
CA ILE A 98 9.61 -9.86 20.44
C ILE A 98 9.12 -9.53 19.03
N ALA A 99 8.15 -10.30 18.54
CA ALA A 99 7.28 -9.98 17.42
C ALA A 99 5.82 -10.07 17.88
N TRP A 100 4.98 -9.15 17.40
CA TRP A 100 3.58 -9.04 17.81
C TRP A 100 2.66 -9.44 16.67
N ASP A 101 2.04 -10.60 16.80
CA ASP A 101 1.02 -11.06 15.85
C ASP A 101 -0.25 -10.17 15.91
N ASP A 102 -0.53 -9.57 17.07
CA ASP A 102 -1.65 -8.67 17.30
C ASP A 102 -1.44 -7.26 16.74
N LEU A 103 -0.19 -6.88 16.46
CA LEU A 103 0.17 -5.65 15.74
C LEU A 103 0.46 -5.91 14.25
N GLY A 104 0.15 -7.11 13.78
CA GLY A 104 0.22 -7.50 12.38
C GLY A 104 -1.13 -7.49 11.67
N GLY A 105 -1.07 -7.80 10.39
CA GLY A 105 -2.27 -7.87 9.57
C GLY A 105 -1.95 -8.32 8.16
N GLN A 106 -2.97 -8.27 7.30
CA GLN A 106 -2.82 -8.54 5.89
C GLN A 106 -3.64 -7.53 5.09
N LEU A 107 -3.16 -7.17 3.91
CA LEU A 107 -3.85 -6.27 2.98
C LEU A 107 -3.68 -6.72 1.53
N ASN A 108 -4.65 -6.36 0.70
CA ASN A 108 -4.55 -6.48 -0.75
C ASN A 108 -4.05 -5.14 -1.30
N ILE A 109 -2.96 -5.16 -2.07
CA ILE A 109 -2.31 -3.93 -2.56
C ILE A 109 -1.71 -4.15 -3.96
N CYS A 110 -1.71 -3.09 -4.77
CA CYS A 110 -1.10 -3.01 -6.09
C CYS A 110 0.21 -2.22 -6.05
N GLN A 111 1.05 -2.35 -7.09
CA GLN A 111 2.36 -1.68 -7.17
C GLN A 111 2.27 -0.15 -7.11
N ASP A 112 1.14 0.43 -7.52
CA ASP A 112 0.83 1.85 -7.41
C ASP A 112 0.38 2.28 -6.00
N GLY A 113 0.27 1.35 -5.06
CA GLY A 113 -0.17 1.57 -3.68
C GLY A 113 -1.70 1.54 -3.51
N LEU A 114 -2.45 1.34 -4.59
CA LEU A 114 -3.91 1.27 -4.55
C LEU A 114 -4.40 -0.15 -4.25
N PRO A 115 -5.64 -0.32 -3.75
CA PRO A 115 -6.27 -1.64 -3.69
C PRO A 115 -6.52 -2.22 -5.09
N PRO A 116 -6.64 -3.56 -5.22
CA PRO A 116 -7.05 -4.18 -6.47
C PRO A 116 -8.38 -3.64 -6.98
N LYS A 117 -8.51 -3.61 -8.29
CA LYS A 117 -9.77 -3.30 -8.97
C LYS A 117 -10.82 -4.37 -8.65
N LYS A 118 -12.07 -3.94 -8.81
CA LYS A 118 -13.28 -4.73 -8.59
C LYS A 118 -13.89 -5.16 -9.91
N MET A 119 -14.90 -6.02 -9.87
CA MET A 119 -15.62 -6.54 -11.03
C MET A 119 -17.12 -6.37 -10.84
N CYS A 120 -17.81 -6.14 -11.96
CA CYS A 120 -19.26 -6.12 -12.01
C CYS A 120 -19.78 -7.48 -12.46
N LYS A 121 -20.78 -8.03 -11.76
CA LYS A 121 -21.39 -9.32 -12.13
C LYS A 121 -21.95 -9.32 -13.55
N SER A 122 -22.51 -8.19 -13.99
CA SER A 122 -23.03 -7.99 -15.35
C SER A 122 -21.93 -7.97 -16.43
N HIS A 123 -20.67 -7.77 -16.06
CA HIS A 123 -19.54 -7.63 -16.99
C HIS A 123 -18.33 -8.44 -16.49
N PRO A 124 -18.41 -9.78 -16.55
CA PRO A 124 -17.31 -10.63 -16.10
C PRO A 124 -16.04 -10.35 -16.90
N GLY A 125 -14.90 -10.29 -16.22
CA GLY A 125 -13.60 -9.99 -16.81
C GLY A 125 -13.29 -8.50 -17.02
N HIS A 126 -14.24 -7.60 -16.78
CA HIS A 126 -13.97 -6.16 -16.80
C HIS A 126 -13.66 -5.61 -15.40
N LEU A 127 -12.51 -4.96 -15.26
CA LEU A 127 -11.99 -4.45 -14.00
C LEU A 127 -12.30 -2.96 -13.82
N TYR A 128 -13.00 -2.63 -12.73
CA TYR A 128 -13.42 -1.30 -12.35
C TYR A 128 -12.60 -0.77 -11.17
N PRO A 129 -12.33 0.54 -11.08
CA PRO A 129 -11.75 1.14 -9.88
C PRO A 129 -12.58 0.84 -8.62
N VAL A 130 -11.93 0.84 -7.46
CA VAL A 130 -12.63 0.71 -6.18
C VAL A 130 -13.61 1.86 -6.00
N GLY A 131 -14.84 1.55 -5.60
CA GLY A 131 -15.92 2.52 -5.40
C GLY A 131 -16.74 2.85 -6.65
N ALA A 132 -16.40 2.29 -7.81
CA ALA A 132 -17.21 2.42 -9.01
C ALA A 132 -18.55 1.66 -8.88
N SER A 133 -19.61 2.25 -9.42
CA SER A 133 -20.90 1.59 -9.60
C SER A 133 -20.91 0.79 -10.90
N CYS A 134 -21.53 -0.38 -10.86
CA CYS A 134 -21.76 -1.19 -12.04
C CYS A 134 -22.81 -0.54 -12.96
N PRO A 135 -22.83 -0.89 -14.26
CA PRO A 135 -23.84 -0.36 -15.20
C PRO A 135 -25.29 -0.67 -14.80
N ASP A 136 -25.48 -1.74 -14.02
CA ASP A 136 -26.77 -2.15 -13.44
C ASP A 136 -27.10 -1.45 -12.11
N GLY A 137 -26.27 -0.49 -11.66
CA GLY A 137 -26.41 0.24 -10.41
C GLY A 137 -25.97 -0.52 -9.16
N THR A 138 -25.54 -1.78 -9.29
CA THR A 138 -25.03 -2.55 -8.14
C THR A 138 -23.58 -2.14 -7.79
N PRO A 139 -23.13 -2.35 -6.55
CA PRO A 139 -21.74 -2.09 -6.20
C PRO A 139 -20.81 -3.11 -6.86
N ALA A 140 -19.68 -2.65 -7.39
CA ALA A 140 -18.62 -3.53 -7.86
C ALA A 140 -18.08 -4.38 -6.69
N GLN A 141 -17.77 -5.65 -6.99
CA GLN A 141 -17.38 -6.66 -6.01
C GLN A 141 -15.93 -7.06 -6.19
N ASP A 142 -15.34 -7.68 -5.18
CA ASP A 142 -13.99 -8.19 -5.31
C ASP A 142 -13.94 -9.28 -6.39
N THR A 143 -12.82 -9.42 -7.09
CA THR A 143 -12.64 -10.55 -8.02
C THR A 143 -12.51 -11.85 -7.22
N ALA A 144 -12.74 -13.00 -7.87
CA ALA A 144 -12.70 -14.30 -7.19
C ALA A 144 -11.35 -14.57 -6.50
N GLU A 145 -10.24 -14.13 -7.08
CA GLU A 145 -8.90 -14.25 -6.48
C GLU A 145 -8.70 -13.36 -5.24
N VAL A 146 -9.31 -12.16 -5.25
CA VAL A 146 -9.24 -11.23 -4.13
C VAL A 146 -10.13 -11.72 -2.99
N GLU A 147 -11.33 -12.22 -3.30
CA GLU A 147 -12.25 -12.84 -2.35
C GLU A 147 -11.63 -14.09 -1.71
N ALA A 148 -11.07 -15.00 -2.50
CA ALA A 148 -10.38 -16.18 -1.98
C ALA A 148 -9.18 -15.81 -1.07
N ALA A 149 -8.45 -14.74 -1.39
CA ALA A 149 -7.36 -14.27 -0.53
C ALA A 149 -7.86 -13.69 0.81
N ILE A 150 -9.04 -13.05 0.82
CA ILE A 150 -9.68 -12.57 2.05
C ILE A 150 -10.16 -13.75 2.88
N GLU A 151 -10.85 -14.71 2.28
CA GLU A 151 -11.35 -15.91 2.97
C GLU A 151 -10.20 -16.69 3.62
N ASN A 152 -9.11 -16.90 2.89
CA ASN A 152 -7.90 -17.54 3.44
C ASN A 152 -7.34 -16.76 4.64
N ALA A 153 -7.30 -15.43 4.57
CA ALA A 153 -6.84 -14.63 5.69
C ALA A 153 -7.73 -14.78 6.92
N LEU A 154 -9.06 -14.77 6.74
CA LEU A 154 -10.03 -15.00 7.82
C LEU A 154 -9.87 -16.38 8.43
N ALA A 155 -9.69 -17.42 7.60
CA ALA A 155 -9.45 -18.79 8.06
C ALA A 155 -8.16 -18.91 8.89
N THR A 156 -7.16 -18.08 8.62
CA THR A 156 -5.89 -18.02 9.37
C THR A 156 -5.92 -17.06 10.57
N GLY A 157 -7.09 -16.58 11.00
CA GLY A 157 -7.24 -15.74 12.19
C GLY A 157 -7.30 -14.22 11.93
N GLY A 158 -7.41 -13.81 10.65
CA GLY A 158 -7.68 -12.42 10.29
C GLY A 158 -9.05 -11.95 10.79
N LEU A 159 -9.20 -10.63 10.89
CA LEU A 159 -10.46 -10.00 11.30
C LEU A 159 -11.32 -9.62 10.08
N SER A 160 -12.62 -9.89 10.17
CA SER A 160 -13.63 -9.35 9.25
C SER A 160 -13.80 -7.83 9.41
N ASN A 161 -14.36 -7.17 8.41
CA ASN A 161 -14.64 -5.73 8.46
C ASN A 161 -15.56 -5.36 9.64
N GLU A 162 -16.51 -6.22 9.96
CA GLU A 162 -17.45 -6.08 11.08
C GLU A 162 -16.69 -6.16 12.41
N GLN A 163 -15.77 -7.12 12.54
CA GLN A 163 -14.91 -7.24 13.72
C GLN A 163 -13.96 -6.04 13.85
N VAL A 164 -13.39 -5.54 12.75
CA VAL A 164 -12.56 -4.33 12.75
C VAL A 164 -13.38 -3.12 13.21
N LYS A 165 -14.58 -2.91 12.64
CA LYS A 165 -15.49 -1.82 13.05
C LYS A 165 -15.87 -1.93 14.52
N ALA A 166 -16.19 -3.12 15.01
CA ALA A 166 -16.54 -3.34 16.40
C ALA A 166 -15.36 -3.06 17.35
N LYS A 167 -14.13 -3.45 16.99
CA LYS A 167 -12.92 -3.15 17.76
C LYS A 167 -12.60 -1.65 17.75
N ALA A 168 -12.71 -0.99 16.59
CA ALA A 168 -12.51 0.44 16.48
C ALA A 168 -13.51 1.23 17.33
N ALA A 169 -14.80 0.86 17.28
CA ALA A 169 -15.83 1.49 18.10
C ALA A 169 -15.56 1.33 19.60
N LYS A 170 -15.08 0.16 20.05
CA LYS A 170 -14.67 -0.07 21.45
C LYS A 170 -13.44 0.75 21.84
N ALA A 171 -12.45 0.89 20.95
CA ALA A 171 -11.25 1.68 21.19
C ALA A 171 -11.54 3.21 21.23
N SER A 172 -12.54 3.67 20.50
CA SER A 172 -13.00 5.07 20.52
C SER A 172 -13.88 5.41 21.72
N GLN A 173 -14.40 4.41 22.45
CA GLN A 173 -15.07 4.64 23.73
C GLN A 173 -13.99 4.87 24.80
N LYS A 174 -13.80 6.14 25.16
CA LYS A 174 -12.99 6.54 26.31
C LYS A 174 -13.42 5.70 27.52
N PRO A 175 -12.51 5.17 28.36
CA PRO A 175 -12.93 4.48 29.57
C PRO A 175 -13.66 5.50 30.46
N THR A 176 -14.98 5.40 30.52
CA THR A 176 -15.80 6.04 31.55
C THR A 176 -15.60 5.23 32.83
N GLY A 177 -14.42 5.39 33.43
CA GLY A 177 -14.11 4.93 34.78
C GLY A 177 -14.08 6.16 35.68
N GLU A 178 -15.07 6.23 36.57
CA GLU A 178 -15.33 7.26 37.56
C GLU A 178 -14.09 7.78 38.30
N GLY A 179 -14.01 9.10 38.42
CA GLY A 179 -13.40 9.71 39.61
C GLY A 179 -14.36 9.55 40.79
N GLY A 180 -13.84 9.16 41.96
CA GLY A 180 -14.66 8.98 43.15
C GLY A 180 -13.85 8.73 44.43
N LYS A 181 -13.14 9.79 44.87
CA LYS A 181 -12.45 10.00 46.17
C LYS A 181 -11.18 9.22 46.47
#